data_AF-A0A4V1VDQ7-F1
#
_entry.id   AF-A0A4V1VDQ7-F1
#
_cell.length_a   1.000
_cell.length_b   1.000
_cell.length_c   1.000
_cell.angle_alpha   90.00
_cell.angle_beta   90.00
_cell.angle_gamma   90.00
#
_symmetry.space_group_name_H-M   'P 1'
#
loop_
_entity.id
_entity.type
_entity.pdbx_description
1 polymer ?
#
loop_
_entity_poly.entity_id
_entity_poly.type
_entity_poly.pdbx_seq_one_letter_code
_entity_poly.pdbx_strand_id
1 'polypeptide(L)'
;MSNESKFNFSEDEQIQKDKDKAVEEKKEAVKKDAKGLFASISNFLSELLDFRDDTDRDATIAAIKADIPFKGATAWILVCSIMVASVGLNADSPAVVIGAMLISPLMGPILGIGMSIALNDIDTLKKSLINLAIMIVLSLLTAFLFFKFFPTADIQTNEIFGRTKPDIRDVLIAFFGGAALIIARTKKGTIASVIFGVAIATALMPPLCTAGYGLAHNWEFFLGAMNLFTINTIFIALATFIVLKVLRFPMLRYANSKKRKRIAQLASLIAIVVMIWPTLSFIDFITETRLKGDYESFIENEVKSNNDLWYQKGIPHYTDKKITLYFNGEISEATETDLRNELKQYNNISDFTLEFFGNKNRSFDKLSDAYDRAINELDRKDMIISSLEQEIRELQQTISGLNGQLETNNTSNTVAFSSLAKDAKIKFSDLDYFGYSKRLESKDFIKVDTVTIANIKWKTNVSDSIALVKEGELLAWLKQTLKTEKISVKRE
;
A
#
# COMPACT_ATOMS: atom_id res chain seq x y z
N MET A 1 36.80 82.36 28.37
CA MET A 1 37.25 81.85 27.06
C MET A 1 37.84 80.47 27.26
N SER A 2 37.02 79.45 26.97
CA SER A 2 37.31 78.24 26.20
C SER A 2 38.74 77.69 26.02
N ASN A 3 38.80 76.35 26.11
CA ASN A 3 39.70 75.37 25.47
C ASN A 3 40.98 75.01 26.24
N GLU A 4 41.41 73.76 26.41
CA GLU A 4 40.89 72.43 26.00
C GLU A 4 41.76 71.41 26.77
N SER A 5 41.17 70.33 27.28
CA SER A 5 41.91 69.16 27.77
C SER A 5 42.45 68.38 26.56
N LYS A 6 43.76 68.46 26.29
CA LYS A 6 44.40 67.58 25.30
C LYS A 6 44.46 66.15 25.86
N PHE A 7 43.47 65.33 25.49
CA PHE A 7 43.53 63.88 25.61
C PHE A 7 44.71 63.34 24.78
N ASN A 8 45.59 62.57 25.42
CA ASN A 8 46.81 62.03 24.81
C ASN A 8 46.48 60.75 24.02
N PHE A 9 45.87 60.88 22.84
CA PHE A 9 45.45 59.74 22.00
C PHE A 9 46.60 58.84 21.49
N SER A 10 47.86 59.27 21.58
CA SER A 10 49.00 58.55 21.00
C SER A 10 49.51 57.37 21.84
N GLU A 11 49.42 57.42 23.18
CA GLU A 11 49.88 56.31 24.03
C GLU A 11 48.90 55.13 24.02
N ASP A 12 47.59 55.42 24.02
CA ASP A 12 46.55 54.39 23.95
C ASP A 12 46.55 53.67 22.60
N GLU A 13 46.80 54.37 21.47
CA GLU A 13 46.94 53.74 20.15
C GLU A 13 48.17 52.82 20.05
N GLN A 14 49.26 53.16 20.75
CA GLN A 14 50.49 52.35 20.76
C GLN A 14 50.33 51.10 21.62
N ILE A 15 49.69 51.22 22.78
CA ILE A 15 49.33 50.09 23.65
C ILE A 15 48.32 49.16 22.95
N GLN A 16 47.37 49.70 22.18
CA GLN A 16 46.44 48.92 21.37
C GLN A 16 47.17 48.14 20.27
N LYS A 17 48.08 48.79 19.53
CA LYS A 17 48.90 48.14 18.48
C LYS A 17 49.81 47.03 19.01
N ASP A 18 50.42 47.21 20.17
CA ASP A 18 51.28 46.19 20.78
C ASP A 18 50.47 45.02 21.35
N LYS A 19 49.27 45.28 21.87
CA LYS A 19 48.31 44.22 22.24
C LYS A 19 47.81 43.46 21.02
N ASP A 20 47.51 44.15 19.93
CA ASP A 20 47.04 43.53 18.68
C ASP A 20 48.13 42.64 18.06
N LYS A 21 49.39 43.10 18.05
CA LYS A 21 50.55 42.28 17.65
C LYS A 21 50.76 41.07 18.56
N ALA A 22 50.69 41.23 19.88
CA ALA A 22 50.81 40.11 20.81
C ALA A 22 49.65 39.10 20.68
N VAL A 23 48.46 39.56 20.32
CA VAL A 23 47.31 38.71 20.00
C VAL A 23 47.51 38.00 18.66
N GLU A 24 48.09 38.66 17.66
CA GLU A 24 48.46 38.06 16.37
C GLU A 24 49.53 36.97 16.53
N GLU A 25 50.60 37.24 17.28
CA GLU A 25 51.65 36.27 17.60
C GLU A 25 51.10 35.07 18.39
N LYS A 26 50.19 35.29 19.34
CA LYS A 26 49.50 34.19 20.05
C LYS A 26 48.58 33.39 19.12
N LYS A 27 47.87 34.03 18.19
CA LYS A 27 47.06 33.34 17.18
C LYS A 27 47.93 32.53 16.22
N GLU A 28 49.11 33.03 15.86
CA GLU A 28 50.07 32.30 15.03
C GLU A 28 50.70 31.11 15.77
N ALA A 29 51.07 31.27 17.04
CA ALA A 29 51.54 30.19 17.90
C ALA A 29 50.46 29.09 18.05
N VAL A 30 49.21 29.45 18.31
CA VAL A 30 48.08 28.50 18.39
C VAL A 30 47.83 27.82 17.05
N LYS A 31 47.95 28.52 15.91
CA LYS A 31 47.87 27.91 14.57
C LYS A 31 49.02 26.93 14.32
N LYS A 32 50.23 27.24 14.79
CA LYS A 32 51.41 26.38 14.65
C LYS A 32 51.29 25.13 15.52
N ASP A 33 50.81 25.27 16.75
CA ASP A 33 50.53 24.15 17.66
C ASP A 33 49.38 23.27 17.15
N ALA A 34 48.31 23.86 16.59
CA ALA A 34 47.23 23.12 15.94
C ALA A 34 47.72 22.36 14.70
N LYS A 35 48.64 22.94 13.90
CA LYS A 35 49.30 22.24 12.79
C LYS A 35 50.20 21.10 13.30
N GLY A 36 50.92 21.30 14.41
CA GLY A 36 51.74 20.27 15.05
C GLY A 36 50.91 19.11 15.59
N LEU A 37 49.77 19.41 16.23
CA LEU A 37 48.81 18.41 16.69
C LEU A 37 48.20 17.65 15.52
N PHE A 38 47.80 18.33 14.44
CA PHE A 38 47.27 17.70 13.23
C PHE A 38 48.31 16.80 12.55
N ALA A 39 49.58 17.22 12.49
CA ALA A 39 50.68 16.40 11.97
C ALA A 39 50.93 15.17 12.86
N SER A 40 50.88 15.31 14.19
CA SER A 40 51.01 14.20 15.13
C SER A 40 49.84 13.22 15.03
N ILE A 41 48.60 13.72 14.92
CA ILE A 41 47.40 12.91 14.71
C ILE A 41 47.49 12.20 13.36
N SER A 42 47.93 12.90 12.30
CA SER A 42 48.11 12.31 10.97
C SER A 42 49.19 11.22 10.97
N ASN A 43 50.31 11.43 11.66
CA ASN A 43 51.37 10.43 11.78
C ASN A 43 50.92 9.22 12.60
N PHE A 44 50.24 9.45 13.73
CA PHE A 44 49.66 8.37 14.54
C PHE A 44 48.59 7.58 13.78
N LEU A 45 47.69 8.25 13.05
CA LEU A 45 46.74 7.56 12.16
C LEU A 45 47.46 6.81 11.04
N SER A 46 48.52 7.39 10.47
CA SER A 46 49.31 6.73 9.43
C SER A 46 50.00 5.48 9.95
N GLU A 47 50.59 5.50 11.15
CA GLU A 47 51.22 4.33 11.76
C GLU A 47 50.18 3.27 12.17
N LEU A 48 49.03 3.69 12.71
CA LEU A 48 47.96 2.78 13.11
C LEU A 48 47.25 2.13 11.90
N LEU A 49 47.19 2.83 10.76
CA LEU A 49 46.56 2.34 9.53
C LEU A 49 47.55 1.71 8.53
N ASP A 50 48.87 1.88 8.69
CA ASP A 50 49.86 1.24 7.82
C ASP A 50 50.18 -0.19 8.31
N PHE A 51 49.41 -1.16 7.81
CA PHE A 51 49.61 -2.59 8.07
C PHE A 51 50.39 -3.31 6.95
N ARG A 52 51.15 -2.57 6.12
CA ARG A 52 51.88 -3.15 4.99
C ARG A 52 52.94 -4.17 5.41
N ASP A 53 53.56 -3.99 6.58
CA ASP A 53 54.61 -4.88 7.09
C ASP A 53 54.06 -6.22 7.61
N ASP A 54 52.78 -6.24 8.01
CA ASP A 54 52.04 -7.42 8.43
C ASP A 54 51.44 -8.22 7.27
N THR A 55 51.75 -7.85 6.03
CA THR A 55 51.17 -8.50 4.84
C THR A 55 52.04 -9.64 4.30
N ASP A 56 51.45 -10.82 4.08
CA ASP A 56 52.10 -11.91 3.33
C ASP A 56 51.56 -11.95 1.89
N ARG A 57 52.33 -11.34 0.97
CA ARG A 57 51.89 -11.13 -0.42
C ARG A 57 51.78 -12.44 -1.21
N ASP A 58 52.76 -13.33 -1.07
CA ASP A 58 52.81 -14.56 -1.85
C ASP A 58 51.79 -15.58 -1.35
N ALA A 59 51.62 -15.69 -0.02
CA ALA A 59 50.59 -16.53 0.56
C ALA A 59 49.18 -16.05 0.16
N THR A 60 48.95 -14.73 0.15
CA THR A 60 47.66 -14.15 -0.28
C THR A 60 47.34 -14.51 -1.73
N ILE A 61 48.30 -14.34 -2.65
CA ILE A 61 48.10 -14.66 -4.07
C ILE A 61 47.82 -16.15 -4.25
N ALA A 62 48.58 -17.02 -3.57
CA ALA A 62 48.40 -18.46 -3.64
C ALA A 62 47.03 -18.88 -3.10
N ALA A 63 46.60 -18.31 -1.96
CA ALA A 63 45.31 -18.59 -1.35
C ALA A 63 44.14 -18.19 -2.26
N ILE A 64 44.17 -16.98 -2.84
CA ILE A 64 43.12 -16.55 -3.78
C ILE A 64 43.11 -17.45 -5.02
N LYS A 65 44.28 -17.81 -5.56
CA LYS A 65 44.36 -18.71 -6.72
C LYS A 65 43.86 -20.12 -6.43
N ALA A 66 43.99 -20.61 -5.20
CA ALA A 66 43.48 -21.91 -4.77
C ALA A 66 41.94 -21.92 -4.65
N ASP A 67 41.32 -20.77 -4.37
CA ASP A 67 39.86 -20.63 -4.21
C ASP A 67 39.11 -20.39 -5.55
N ILE A 68 39.82 -20.14 -6.67
CA ILE A 68 39.22 -19.91 -8.01
C ILE A 68 38.64 -21.19 -8.67
N PRO A 69 39.32 -22.36 -8.65
CA PRO A 69 38.87 -23.52 -9.40
C PRO A 69 37.56 -24.10 -8.86
N PHE A 70 36.55 -24.16 -9.72
CA PHE A 70 35.26 -24.76 -9.40
C PHE A 70 35.21 -26.22 -9.90
N LYS A 71 35.54 -27.19 -9.04
CA LYS A 71 35.50 -28.63 -9.38
C LYS A 71 35.00 -29.49 -8.21
N GLY A 72 34.23 -30.54 -8.54
CA GLY A 72 33.88 -31.61 -7.59
C GLY A 72 33.08 -31.13 -6.39
N ALA A 73 33.65 -31.24 -5.20
CA ALA A 73 33.00 -30.94 -3.92
C ALA A 73 32.47 -29.49 -3.85
N THR A 74 33.23 -28.51 -4.36
CA THR A 74 32.82 -27.09 -4.36
C THR A 74 31.52 -26.85 -5.13
N ALA A 75 31.25 -27.63 -6.18
CA ALA A 75 30.02 -27.53 -6.94
C ALA A 75 28.80 -28.07 -6.17
N TRP A 76 28.97 -29.21 -5.50
CA TRP A 76 27.94 -29.76 -4.64
C TRP A 76 27.65 -28.88 -3.42
N ILE A 77 28.69 -28.30 -2.81
CA ILE A 77 28.55 -27.33 -1.73
C ILE A 77 27.75 -26.12 -2.20
N LEU A 78 28.04 -25.58 -3.40
CA LEU A 78 27.28 -24.48 -3.97
C LEU A 78 25.80 -24.85 -4.18
N VAL A 79 25.52 -26.00 -4.79
CA VAL A 79 24.14 -26.48 -5.00
C VAL A 79 23.38 -26.61 -3.68
N CYS A 80 23.99 -27.25 -2.67
CA CYS A 80 23.37 -27.42 -1.35
C CYS A 80 23.14 -26.07 -0.67
N SER A 81 24.12 -25.18 -0.74
CA SER A 81 24.05 -23.83 -0.19
C SER A 81 22.90 -23.04 -0.85
N ILE A 82 22.79 -23.04 -2.19
CA ILE A 82 21.69 -22.37 -2.92
C ILE A 82 20.33 -22.96 -2.54
N MET A 83 20.20 -24.28 -2.40
CA MET A 83 18.96 -24.89 -1.94
C MET A 83 18.56 -24.40 -0.54
N VAL A 84 19.51 -24.36 0.41
CA VAL A 84 19.25 -23.85 1.77
C VAL A 84 18.89 -22.37 1.74
N ALA A 85 19.56 -21.56 0.93
CA ALA A 85 19.24 -20.15 0.77
C ALA A 85 17.85 -19.93 0.16
N SER A 86 17.49 -20.68 -0.88
CA SER A 86 16.15 -20.60 -1.47
C SER A 86 15.05 -21.02 -0.50
N VAL A 87 15.29 -22.05 0.33
CA VAL A 87 14.39 -22.41 1.43
C VAL A 87 14.30 -21.28 2.45
N GLY A 88 15.43 -20.70 2.85
CA GLY A 88 15.46 -19.57 3.79
C GLY A 88 14.72 -18.34 3.29
N LEU A 89 14.87 -18.00 2.01
CA LEU A 89 14.15 -16.92 1.35
C LEU A 89 12.65 -17.20 1.27
N ASN A 90 12.27 -18.44 0.92
CA ASN A 90 10.87 -18.84 0.84
C ASN A 90 10.19 -18.91 2.23
N ALA A 91 10.96 -19.20 3.27
CA ALA A 91 10.50 -19.22 4.66
C ALA A 91 10.58 -17.85 5.37
N ASP A 92 10.96 -16.78 4.65
CA ASP A 92 11.19 -15.43 5.20
C ASP A 92 12.12 -15.46 6.44
N SER A 93 13.19 -16.26 6.38
CA SER A 93 14.11 -16.51 7.51
C SER A 93 15.53 -15.98 7.21
N PRO A 94 15.84 -14.74 7.64
CA PRO A 94 17.17 -14.15 7.46
C PRO A 94 18.30 -15.00 8.06
N ALA A 95 18.04 -15.68 9.19
CA ALA A 95 19.04 -16.50 9.86
C ALA A 95 19.49 -17.70 9.02
N VAL A 96 18.54 -18.38 8.35
CA VAL A 96 18.86 -19.51 7.45
C VAL A 96 19.60 -19.02 6.21
N VAL A 97 19.18 -17.87 5.68
CA VAL A 97 19.83 -17.21 4.55
C VAL A 97 21.29 -16.86 4.89
N ILE A 98 21.55 -16.31 6.07
CA ILE A 98 22.91 -16.04 6.59
C ILE A 98 23.70 -17.34 6.80
N GLY A 99 23.08 -18.42 7.27
CA GLY A 99 23.74 -19.72 7.40
C GLY A 99 24.22 -20.27 6.04
N ALA A 100 23.36 -20.22 5.03
CA ALA A 100 23.67 -20.69 3.67
C ALA A 100 24.83 -19.92 3.03
N MET A 101 24.82 -18.61 3.24
CA MET A 101 25.84 -17.64 2.84
C MET A 101 27.25 -17.99 3.30
N LEU A 102 27.42 -18.42 4.56
CA LEU A 102 28.74 -18.77 5.12
C LEU A 102 29.40 -19.97 4.46
N ILE A 103 28.58 -20.84 3.85
CA ILE A 103 29.01 -22.10 3.25
C ILE A 103 29.35 -21.89 1.76
N SER A 104 28.86 -20.82 1.13
CA SER A 104 28.92 -20.63 -0.32
C SER A 104 30.32 -20.26 -0.83
N PRO A 105 30.88 -20.99 -1.81
CA PRO A 105 32.22 -20.73 -2.35
C PRO A 105 32.28 -19.63 -3.42
N LEU A 106 31.23 -18.82 -3.62
CA LEU A 106 31.13 -17.81 -4.70
C LEU A 106 32.24 -16.74 -4.68
N MET A 107 32.92 -16.58 -3.55
CA MET A 107 33.84 -15.47 -3.31
C MET A 107 35.18 -15.62 -4.06
N GLY A 108 35.70 -16.84 -4.19
CA GLY A 108 37.02 -17.12 -4.75
C GLY A 108 37.24 -16.50 -6.15
N PRO A 109 36.37 -16.79 -7.14
CA PRO A 109 36.46 -16.18 -8.45
C PRO A 109 36.34 -14.65 -8.46
N ILE A 110 35.52 -14.05 -7.58
CA ILE A 110 35.33 -12.59 -7.55
C ILE A 110 36.60 -11.88 -7.05
N LEU A 111 37.21 -12.39 -5.97
CA LEU A 111 38.53 -11.95 -5.51
C LEU A 111 39.59 -12.19 -6.57
N GLY A 112 39.51 -13.33 -7.27
CA GLY A 112 40.37 -13.68 -8.40
C GLY A 112 40.32 -12.62 -9.51
N ILE A 113 39.15 -12.11 -9.85
CA ILE A 113 38.99 -11.01 -10.84
C ILE A 113 39.68 -9.74 -10.34
N GLY A 114 39.36 -9.26 -9.13
CA GLY A 114 39.96 -8.05 -8.57
C GLY A 114 41.48 -8.13 -8.44
N MET A 115 41.99 -9.26 -7.95
CA MET A 115 43.42 -9.55 -7.85
C MET A 115 44.09 -9.60 -9.23
N SER A 116 43.48 -10.28 -10.20
CA SER A 116 44.03 -10.39 -11.54
C SER A 116 44.16 -9.04 -12.23
N ILE A 117 43.19 -8.14 -12.02
CA ILE A 117 43.24 -6.77 -12.50
C ILE A 117 44.34 -5.98 -11.77
N ALA A 118 44.49 -6.14 -10.45
CA ALA A 118 45.51 -5.45 -9.67
C ALA A 118 46.94 -5.84 -10.06
N LEU A 119 47.16 -7.13 -10.34
CA LEU A 119 48.46 -7.73 -10.67
C LEU A 119 48.74 -7.78 -12.18
N ASN A 120 47.77 -7.41 -13.03
CA ASN A 120 47.78 -7.58 -14.49
C ASN A 120 47.92 -9.04 -14.95
N ASP A 121 47.32 -10.01 -14.26
CA ASP A 121 47.37 -11.44 -14.57
C ASP A 121 46.14 -11.89 -15.41
N ILE A 122 46.27 -11.88 -16.74
CA ILE A 122 45.15 -12.20 -17.65
C ILE A 122 44.74 -13.68 -17.58
N ASP A 123 45.69 -14.58 -17.32
CA ASP A 123 45.39 -16.02 -17.27
C ASP A 123 44.49 -16.33 -16.07
N THR A 124 44.80 -15.70 -14.93
CA THR A 124 43.96 -15.79 -13.72
C THR A 124 42.64 -15.03 -13.90
N LEU A 125 42.63 -13.90 -14.61
CA LEU A 125 41.39 -13.16 -14.94
C LEU A 125 40.42 -14.03 -15.73
N LYS A 126 40.90 -14.66 -16.82
CA LYS A 126 40.09 -15.52 -17.68
C LYS A 126 39.55 -16.73 -16.92
N LYS A 127 40.40 -17.39 -16.11
CA LYS A 127 39.97 -18.51 -15.26
C LYS A 127 38.89 -18.07 -14.27
N SER A 128 39.07 -16.92 -13.62
CA SER A 128 38.12 -16.40 -12.65
C SER A 128 36.77 -16.07 -13.29
N LEU A 129 36.77 -15.40 -14.45
CA LEU A 129 35.54 -15.08 -15.19
C LEU A 129 34.78 -16.35 -15.64
N ILE A 130 35.49 -17.35 -16.16
CA ILE A 130 34.86 -18.61 -16.60
C ILE A 130 34.24 -19.35 -15.40
N ASN A 131 34.98 -19.49 -14.29
CA ASN A 131 34.46 -20.16 -13.09
C ASN A 131 33.27 -19.39 -12.51
N LEU A 132 33.35 -18.05 -12.42
CA LEU A 132 32.23 -17.22 -11.96
C LEU A 132 30.98 -17.42 -12.82
N ALA A 133 31.12 -17.40 -14.16
CA ALA A 133 30.00 -17.63 -15.07
C ALA A 133 29.36 -19.01 -14.87
N ILE A 134 30.17 -20.06 -14.73
CA ILE A 134 29.68 -21.43 -14.43
C ILE A 134 28.92 -21.45 -13.10
N MET A 135 29.45 -20.80 -12.07
CA MET A 135 28.80 -20.73 -10.76
C MET A 135 27.48 -19.98 -10.79
N ILE A 136 27.41 -18.86 -11.53
CA ILE A 136 26.16 -18.10 -11.75
C ILE A 136 25.13 -18.99 -12.43
N VAL A 137 25.48 -19.64 -13.54
CA VAL A 137 24.57 -20.52 -14.28
C VAL A 137 24.07 -21.67 -13.41
N LEU A 138 24.97 -22.34 -12.68
CA LEU A 138 24.59 -23.45 -11.81
C LEU A 138 23.69 -22.99 -10.65
N SER A 139 23.99 -21.84 -10.06
CA SER A 139 23.19 -21.28 -8.95
C SER A 139 21.81 -20.85 -9.43
N LEU A 140 21.73 -20.15 -10.57
CA LEU A 140 20.47 -19.74 -11.18
C LEU A 140 19.61 -20.96 -11.54
N LEU A 141 20.22 -21.99 -12.15
CA LEU A 141 19.52 -23.22 -12.50
C LEU A 141 19.01 -23.94 -11.25
N THR A 142 19.83 -24.03 -10.20
CA THR A 142 19.43 -24.67 -8.93
C THR A 142 18.27 -23.92 -8.26
N ALA A 143 18.38 -22.60 -8.13
CA ALA A 143 17.34 -21.77 -7.55
C ALA A 143 16.06 -21.80 -8.40
N PHE A 144 16.18 -21.70 -9.73
CA PHE A 144 15.06 -21.83 -10.66
C PHE A 144 14.33 -23.16 -10.50
N LEU A 145 15.06 -24.29 -10.48
CA LEU A 145 14.45 -25.60 -10.29
C LEU A 145 13.74 -25.69 -8.94
N PHE A 146 14.33 -25.15 -7.87
CA PHE A 146 13.69 -25.09 -6.57
C PHE A 146 12.37 -24.31 -6.63
N PHE A 147 12.39 -23.04 -7.07
CA PHE A 147 11.19 -22.20 -7.10
C PHE A 147 10.15 -22.67 -8.12
N LYS A 148 10.57 -23.39 -9.17
CA LYS A 148 9.64 -23.91 -10.19
C LYS A 148 8.87 -25.15 -9.74
N PHE A 149 9.51 -26.04 -8.96
CA PHE A 149 8.95 -27.35 -8.61
C PHE A 149 8.51 -27.46 -7.15
N PHE A 150 9.00 -26.60 -6.26
CA PHE A 150 8.64 -26.65 -4.85
C PHE A 150 7.23 -26.05 -4.63
N PRO A 151 6.31 -26.76 -3.94
CA PRO A 151 5.00 -26.21 -3.60
C PRO A 151 5.13 -24.97 -2.71
N THR A 152 4.24 -23.97 -2.82
CA THR A 152 4.28 -22.69 -2.08
C THR A 152 5.46 -21.78 -2.36
N ALA A 153 6.26 -22.10 -3.39
CA ALA A 153 7.42 -21.31 -3.79
C ALA A 153 7.06 -20.12 -4.71
N ASP A 154 5.77 -19.95 -4.98
CA ASP A 154 5.12 -18.84 -5.68
C ASP A 154 4.79 -17.66 -4.75
N ILE A 155 4.89 -17.87 -3.43
CA ILE A 155 4.60 -16.85 -2.43
C ILE A 155 5.77 -15.86 -2.38
N GLN A 156 5.46 -14.60 -2.69
CA GLN A 156 6.42 -13.51 -2.58
C GLN A 156 6.65 -13.17 -1.10
N THR A 157 7.85 -13.46 -0.59
CA THR A 157 8.28 -13.08 0.75
C THR A 157 8.97 -11.70 0.76
N ASN A 158 9.05 -11.09 1.94
CA ASN A 158 9.72 -9.81 2.10
C ASN A 158 11.22 -9.91 1.80
N GLU A 159 11.84 -11.01 2.21
CA GLU A 159 13.25 -11.29 1.89
C GLU A 159 13.52 -11.42 0.38
N ILE A 160 12.59 -11.99 -0.40
CA ILE A 160 12.72 -12.02 -1.87
C ILE A 160 12.55 -10.61 -2.44
N PHE A 161 11.50 -9.89 -2.03
CA PHE A 161 11.20 -8.56 -2.55
C PHE A 161 12.31 -7.54 -2.26
N GLY A 162 12.87 -7.56 -1.06
CA GLY A 162 13.95 -6.67 -0.63
C GLY A 162 15.25 -6.83 -1.44
N ARG A 163 15.37 -7.89 -2.26
CA ARG A 163 16.56 -8.17 -3.09
C ARG A 163 16.31 -8.00 -4.59
N THR A 164 15.17 -7.42 -4.97
CA THR A 164 14.81 -7.13 -6.37
C THR A 164 15.21 -5.74 -6.81
N LYS A 165 15.47 -4.82 -5.89
CA LYS A 165 15.84 -3.43 -6.21
C LYS A 165 17.22 -3.13 -5.63
N PRO A 166 18.15 -2.59 -6.42
CA PRO A 166 19.41 -2.12 -5.87
C PRO A 166 19.20 -1.05 -4.80
N ASP A 167 19.99 -1.07 -3.72
CA ASP A 167 20.04 -0.02 -2.70
C ASP A 167 21.50 0.44 -2.50
N ILE A 168 21.71 1.72 -2.18
CA ILE A 168 23.03 2.27 -1.82
C ILE A 168 23.66 1.49 -0.65
N ARG A 169 22.82 1.02 0.28
CA ARG A 169 23.25 0.24 1.44
C ARG A 169 23.94 -1.05 1.01
N ASP A 170 23.40 -1.76 0.01
CA ASP A 170 24.01 -2.98 -0.52
C ASP A 170 25.37 -2.70 -1.17
N VAL A 171 25.50 -1.57 -1.88
CA VAL A 171 26.76 -1.15 -2.50
C VAL A 171 27.84 -0.86 -1.45
N LEU A 172 27.48 -0.13 -0.39
CA LEU A 172 28.40 0.17 0.71
C LEU A 172 28.83 -1.11 1.44
N ILE A 173 27.88 -2.01 1.71
CA ILE A 173 28.16 -3.33 2.31
C ILE A 173 29.08 -4.14 1.41
N ALA A 174 28.83 -4.20 0.11
CA ALA A 174 29.66 -4.93 -0.85
C ALA A 174 31.09 -4.37 -0.91
N PHE A 175 31.24 -3.04 -0.96
CA PHE A 175 32.53 -2.39 -1.02
C PHE A 175 33.35 -2.57 0.27
N PHE A 176 32.78 -2.20 1.42
CA PHE A 176 33.49 -2.30 2.70
C PHE A 176 33.67 -3.74 3.16
N GLY A 177 32.70 -4.62 2.91
CA GLY A 177 32.83 -6.06 3.12
C GLY A 177 33.96 -6.62 2.28
N GLY A 178 33.98 -6.32 0.98
CA GLY A 178 35.04 -6.69 0.05
C GLY A 178 36.42 -6.22 0.49
N ALA A 179 36.54 -4.95 0.93
CA ALA A 179 37.76 -4.38 1.47
C ALA A 179 38.21 -5.10 2.76
N ALA A 180 37.30 -5.31 3.72
CA ALA A 180 37.60 -5.99 4.97
C ALA A 180 38.11 -7.42 4.73
N LEU A 181 37.51 -8.13 3.77
CA LEU A 181 37.95 -9.48 3.39
C LEU A 181 39.37 -9.50 2.85
N ILE A 182 39.68 -8.65 1.87
CA ILE A 182 41.01 -8.68 1.26
C ILE A 182 42.07 -8.23 2.28
N ILE A 183 41.76 -7.25 3.15
CA ILE A 183 42.61 -6.84 4.27
C ILE A 183 42.85 -8.03 5.20
N ALA A 184 41.79 -8.72 5.61
CA ALA A 184 41.88 -9.86 6.50
C ALA A 184 42.62 -11.05 5.84
N ARG A 185 42.49 -11.25 4.53
CA ARG A 185 43.26 -12.25 3.78
C ARG A 185 44.74 -11.89 3.61
N THR A 186 45.07 -10.59 3.60
CA THR A 186 46.45 -10.11 3.49
C THR A 186 47.24 -10.20 4.78
N LYS A 187 46.55 -10.19 5.94
CA LYS A 187 47.17 -10.24 7.26
C LYS A 187 47.89 -11.57 7.50
N LYS A 188 49.13 -11.51 7.99
CA LYS A 188 49.91 -12.66 8.47
C LYS A 188 49.21 -13.37 9.64
N GLY A 189 49.09 -14.68 9.55
CA GLY A 189 48.50 -15.55 10.59
C GLY A 189 47.16 -16.19 10.16
N THR A 190 46.75 -17.22 10.88
CA THR A 190 45.50 -17.95 10.61
C THR A 190 44.30 -17.18 11.17
N ILE A 191 43.68 -16.32 10.37
CA ILE A 191 42.35 -15.81 10.70
C ILE A 191 41.32 -16.90 10.40
N ALA A 192 40.39 -17.11 11.34
CA ALA A 192 39.33 -18.10 11.21
C ALA A 192 38.52 -17.86 9.92
N SER A 193 38.41 -18.91 9.09
CA SER A 193 37.75 -18.87 7.78
C SER A 193 36.30 -18.37 7.82
N VAL A 194 35.65 -18.50 8.99
CA VAL A 194 34.26 -18.13 9.25
C VAL A 194 34.02 -16.62 9.19
N ILE A 195 35.00 -15.79 9.61
CA ILE A 195 34.87 -14.32 9.60
C ILE A 195 34.76 -13.78 8.16
N PHE A 196 35.39 -14.47 7.21
CA PHE A 196 35.36 -14.11 5.79
C PHE A 196 33.97 -14.29 5.17
N GLY A 197 33.20 -15.29 5.61
CA GLY A 197 31.87 -15.56 5.05
C GLY A 197 30.82 -14.53 5.48
N VAL A 198 30.87 -14.06 6.73
CA VAL A 198 29.83 -13.21 7.34
C VAL A 198 29.74 -11.83 6.68
N ALA A 199 30.88 -11.22 6.36
CA ALA A 199 30.94 -9.82 5.96
C ALA A 199 30.39 -9.52 4.55
N ILE A 200 30.27 -10.52 3.67
CA ILE A 200 30.02 -10.31 2.23
C ILE A 200 28.90 -11.17 1.68
N ALA A 201 28.70 -12.37 2.20
CA ALA A 201 27.76 -13.29 1.60
C ALA A 201 26.30 -12.74 1.64
N THR A 202 26.04 -11.78 2.54
CA THR A 202 24.83 -10.94 2.62
C THR A 202 24.46 -10.25 1.32
N ALA A 203 25.43 -9.91 0.47
CA ALA A 203 25.23 -9.09 -0.72
C ALA A 203 25.16 -9.89 -2.04
N LEU A 204 25.66 -11.13 -2.08
CA LEU A 204 25.79 -11.89 -3.35
C LEU A 204 24.80 -13.03 -3.49
N MET A 205 24.59 -13.79 -2.41
CA MET A 205 23.84 -15.04 -2.50
C MET A 205 22.32 -14.83 -2.61
N PRO A 206 21.68 -13.93 -1.83
CA PRO A 206 20.25 -13.67 -1.94
C PRO A 206 19.86 -13.11 -3.30
N PRO A 207 20.54 -12.08 -3.86
CA PRO A 207 20.16 -11.59 -5.20
C PRO A 207 20.25 -12.67 -6.28
N LEU A 208 21.19 -13.60 -6.17
CA LEU A 208 21.31 -14.71 -7.13
C LEU A 208 20.16 -15.73 -6.98
N CYS A 209 19.73 -16.03 -5.75
CA CYS A 209 18.58 -16.90 -5.50
C CYS A 209 17.25 -16.21 -5.88
N THR A 210 17.11 -14.92 -5.56
CA THR A 210 15.99 -14.06 -5.98
C THR A 210 15.93 -13.93 -7.50
N ALA A 211 17.06 -13.87 -8.19
CA ALA A 211 17.09 -13.94 -9.65
C ALA A 211 16.57 -15.31 -10.15
N GLY A 212 16.94 -16.42 -9.50
CA GLY A 212 16.36 -17.73 -9.77
C GLY A 212 14.83 -17.79 -9.57
N TYR A 213 14.32 -17.15 -8.51
CA TYR A 213 12.88 -16.96 -8.29
C TYR A 213 12.24 -16.13 -9.41
N GLY A 214 12.85 -15.00 -9.77
CA GLY A 214 12.37 -14.13 -10.86
C GLY A 214 12.30 -14.87 -12.19
N LEU A 215 13.28 -15.72 -12.48
CA LEU A 215 13.28 -16.56 -13.68
C LEU A 215 12.11 -17.56 -13.70
N ALA A 216 11.65 -18.01 -12.53
CA ALA A 216 10.51 -18.91 -12.39
C ALA A 216 9.14 -18.19 -12.43
N HIS A 217 9.04 -16.97 -11.89
CA HIS A 217 7.76 -16.30 -11.63
C HIS A 217 7.62 -14.87 -12.19
N ASN A 218 8.68 -14.05 -12.19
CA ASN A 218 8.60 -12.65 -12.61
C ASN A 218 9.92 -12.13 -13.22
N TRP A 219 9.87 -11.82 -14.52
CA TRP A 219 11.03 -11.34 -15.28
C TRP A 219 11.58 -10.00 -14.79
N GLU A 220 10.74 -9.11 -14.26
CA GLU A 220 11.17 -7.84 -13.70
C GLU A 220 12.04 -8.06 -12.45
N PHE A 221 11.66 -9.01 -11.61
CA PHE A 221 12.44 -9.37 -10.41
C PHE A 221 13.76 -10.03 -10.78
N PHE A 222 13.79 -10.82 -11.85
CA PHE A 222 15.04 -11.38 -12.39
C PHE A 222 16.02 -10.28 -12.79
N LEU A 223 15.56 -9.31 -13.59
CA LEU A 223 16.41 -8.20 -14.05
C LEU A 223 16.93 -7.36 -12.89
N GLY A 224 16.06 -7.01 -11.95
CA GLY A 224 16.42 -6.22 -10.78
C GLY A 224 17.43 -6.92 -9.86
N ALA A 225 17.21 -8.21 -9.56
CA ALA A 225 18.09 -8.99 -8.70
C ALA A 225 19.44 -9.31 -9.38
N MET A 226 19.45 -9.56 -10.70
CA MET A 226 20.69 -9.71 -11.46
C MET A 226 21.50 -8.41 -11.54
N ASN A 227 20.81 -7.26 -11.63
CA ASN A 227 21.48 -5.97 -11.58
C ASN A 227 22.16 -5.76 -10.22
N LEU A 228 21.44 -6.00 -9.12
CA LEU A 228 21.98 -5.93 -7.75
C LEU A 228 23.19 -6.87 -7.57
N PHE A 229 23.09 -8.13 -8.00
CA PHE A 229 24.20 -9.08 -7.99
C PHE A 229 25.43 -8.58 -8.75
N THR A 230 25.21 -8.02 -9.95
CA THR A 230 26.27 -7.53 -10.82
C THR A 230 26.99 -6.34 -10.20
N ILE A 231 26.24 -5.36 -9.69
CA ILE A 231 26.77 -4.19 -8.99
C ILE A 231 27.62 -4.64 -7.80
N ASN A 232 27.08 -5.50 -6.93
CA ASN A 232 27.78 -5.99 -5.74
C ASN A 232 29.08 -6.74 -6.11
N THR A 233 29.03 -7.58 -7.14
CA THR A 233 30.22 -8.29 -7.64
C THR A 233 31.31 -7.34 -8.09
N ILE A 234 30.95 -6.26 -8.82
CA ILE A 234 31.93 -5.29 -9.31
C ILE A 234 32.51 -4.46 -8.17
N PHE A 235 31.71 -4.03 -7.19
CA PHE A 235 32.22 -3.28 -6.03
C PHE A 235 33.15 -4.11 -5.14
N ILE A 236 32.90 -5.42 -4.98
CA ILE A 236 33.84 -6.33 -4.28
C ILE A 236 35.16 -6.47 -5.06
N ALA A 237 35.09 -6.65 -6.38
CA ALA A 237 36.28 -6.72 -7.23
C ALA A 237 37.07 -5.40 -7.21
N LEU A 238 36.38 -4.26 -7.20
CA LEU A 238 36.95 -2.92 -7.07
C LEU A 238 37.64 -2.72 -5.72
N ALA A 239 36.98 -3.09 -4.61
CA ALA A 239 37.57 -3.02 -3.28
C ALA A 239 38.85 -3.87 -3.20
N THR A 240 38.80 -5.09 -3.76
CA THR A 240 39.96 -5.98 -3.87
C THR A 240 41.09 -5.33 -4.66
N PHE A 241 40.78 -4.70 -5.79
CA PHE A 241 41.76 -3.98 -6.62
C PHE A 241 42.42 -2.83 -5.86
N ILE A 242 41.61 -1.97 -5.21
CA ILE A 242 42.08 -0.78 -4.49
C ILE A 242 43.01 -1.20 -3.35
N VAL A 243 42.59 -2.15 -2.51
CA VAL A 243 43.40 -2.58 -1.36
C VAL A 243 44.72 -3.18 -1.81
N LEU A 244 44.73 -4.07 -2.80
CA LEU A 244 45.97 -4.67 -3.31
C LEU A 244 46.92 -3.63 -3.93
N LYS A 245 46.39 -2.58 -4.56
CA LYS A 245 47.19 -1.45 -5.05
C LYS A 245 47.75 -0.60 -3.90
N VAL A 246 46.95 -0.31 -2.87
CA VAL A 246 47.38 0.43 -1.67
C VAL A 246 48.49 -0.34 -0.92
N LEU A 247 48.40 -1.67 -0.89
CA LEU A 247 49.41 -2.57 -0.31
C LEU A 247 50.62 -2.82 -1.22
N ARG A 248 50.64 -2.23 -2.43
CA ARG A 248 51.75 -2.29 -3.40
C ARG A 248 52.16 -3.72 -3.76
N PHE A 249 51.18 -4.59 -4.04
CA PHE A 249 51.47 -5.94 -4.52
C PHE A 249 52.26 -5.91 -5.85
N PRO A 250 53.27 -6.79 -6.03
CA PRO A 250 54.10 -6.81 -7.22
C PRO A 250 53.30 -7.30 -8.44
N MET A 251 53.38 -6.57 -9.55
CA MET A 251 52.72 -6.99 -10.81
C MET A 251 53.39 -8.25 -11.36
N LEU A 252 52.59 -9.18 -11.91
CA LEU A 252 53.13 -10.42 -12.48
C LEU A 252 54.04 -10.10 -13.68
N ARG A 253 55.29 -10.57 -13.62
CA ARG A 253 56.29 -10.39 -14.67
C ARG A 253 56.12 -11.48 -15.73
N TYR A 254 55.44 -11.16 -16.83
CA TYR A 254 55.48 -12.00 -18.03
C TYR A 254 56.87 -11.97 -18.68
N ALA A 255 57.43 -13.14 -18.98
CA ALA A 255 58.78 -13.29 -19.55
C ALA A 255 59.00 -12.58 -20.91
N ASN A 256 57.93 -12.22 -21.63
CA ASN A 256 57.99 -11.60 -22.95
C ASN A 256 57.64 -10.10 -22.93
N SER A 257 58.63 -9.22 -23.13
CA SER A 257 58.50 -7.75 -23.00
C SER A 257 57.45 -7.09 -23.92
N LYS A 258 57.31 -7.53 -25.18
CA LYS A 258 56.30 -6.99 -26.11
C LYS A 258 54.87 -7.47 -25.81
N LYS A 259 54.70 -8.75 -25.45
CA LYS A 259 53.40 -9.28 -24.98
C LYS A 259 53.01 -8.64 -23.66
N ARG A 260 53.97 -8.39 -22.75
CA ARG A 260 53.76 -7.71 -21.46
C ARG A 260 53.08 -6.35 -21.60
N LYS A 261 53.57 -5.48 -22.49
CA LYS A 261 52.98 -4.13 -22.64
C LYS A 261 51.54 -4.19 -23.17
N ARG A 262 51.27 -5.06 -24.15
CA ARG A 262 49.92 -5.27 -24.69
C ARG A 262 48.96 -5.89 -23.67
N ILE A 263 49.42 -6.90 -22.93
CA ILE A 263 48.66 -7.57 -21.87
C ILE A 263 48.34 -6.60 -20.74
N ALA A 264 49.33 -5.83 -20.27
CA ALA A 264 49.11 -4.82 -19.24
C ALA A 264 48.15 -3.71 -19.71
N GLN A 265 48.28 -3.24 -20.96
CA GLN A 265 47.36 -2.26 -21.55
C GLN A 265 45.94 -2.81 -21.69
N LEU A 266 45.79 -4.06 -22.12
CA LEU A 266 44.49 -4.73 -22.24
C LEU A 266 43.84 -4.93 -20.87
N ALA A 267 44.61 -5.40 -19.87
CA ALA A 267 44.12 -5.55 -18.51
C ALA A 267 43.69 -4.20 -17.90
N SER A 268 44.47 -3.13 -18.11
CA SER A 268 44.09 -1.79 -17.66
C SER A 268 42.87 -1.22 -18.39
N LEU A 269 42.74 -1.49 -19.69
CA LEU A 269 41.58 -1.07 -20.47
C LEU A 269 40.31 -1.78 -19.97
N ILE A 270 40.38 -3.10 -19.79
CA ILE A 270 39.28 -3.91 -19.24
C ILE A 270 38.90 -3.40 -17.85
N ALA A 271 39.88 -3.11 -16.99
CA ALA A 271 39.63 -2.54 -15.66
C ALA A 271 38.85 -1.23 -15.72
N ILE A 272 39.26 -0.30 -16.59
CA ILE A 272 38.59 0.99 -16.76
C ILE A 272 37.17 0.80 -17.28
N VAL A 273 36.98 -0.02 -18.32
CA VAL A 273 35.66 -0.29 -18.90
C VAL A 273 34.72 -0.92 -17.87
N VAL A 274 35.19 -1.91 -17.10
CA VAL A 274 34.41 -2.56 -16.04
C VAL A 274 34.09 -1.61 -14.88
N MET A 275 34.93 -0.60 -14.63
CA MET A 275 34.68 0.41 -13.58
C MET A 275 33.72 1.52 -14.01
N ILE A 276 33.66 1.89 -15.30
CA ILE A 276 32.82 2.99 -15.79
C ILE A 276 31.32 2.69 -15.56
N TRP A 277 30.86 1.50 -15.94
CA TRP A 277 29.43 1.14 -15.87
C TRP A 277 28.84 1.23 -14.45
N PRO A 278 29.42 0.60 -13.40
CA PRO A 278 28.95 0.76 -12.03
C PRO A 278 29.02 2.20 -11.53
N THR A 279 30.03 2.97 -11.95
CA THR A 279 30.17 4.36 -11.51
C THR A 279 29.02 5.21 -12.03
N LEU A 280 28.63 5.02 -13.30
CA LEU A 280 27.46 5.70 -13.88
C LEU A 280 26.17 5.23 -13.20
N SER A 281 25.97 3.92 -13.08
CA SER A 281 24.78 3.36 -12.42
C SER A 281 24.65 3.80 -10.95
N PHE A 282 25.77 3.98 -10.25
CA PHE A 282 25.80 4.49 -8.88
C PHE A 282 25.39 5.96 -8.81
N ILE A 283 25.83 6.78 -9.77
CA ILE A 283 25.40 8.19 -9.87
C ILE A 283 23.90 8.26 -10.18
N ASP A 284 23.42 7.45 -11.14
CA ASP A 284 22.00 7.38 -11.50
C ASP A 284 21.17 6.96 -10.28
N PHE A 285 21.61 5.92 -9.56
CA PHE A 285 20.97 5.44 -8.34
C PHE A 285 20.91 6.52 -7.23
N ILE A 286 22.02 7.23 -6.99
CA ILE A 286 22.03 8.33 -6.01
C ILE A 286 21.04 9.43 -6.41
N THR A 287 20.99 9.74 -7.70
CA THR A 287 20.09 10.76 -8.23
C THR A 287 18.63 10.33 -8.06
N GLU A 288 18.29 9.10 -8.42
CA GLU A 288 16.94 8.53 -8.26
C GLU A 288 16.53 8.46 -6.78
N THR A 289 17.45 8.06 -5.89
CA THR A 289 17.19 8.01 -4.45
C THR A 289 16.91 9.38 -3.86
N ARG A 290 17.66 10.40 -4.28
CA ARG A 290 17.42 11.81 -3.87
C ARG A 290 16.08 12.31 -4.38
N LEU A 291 15.76 12.06 -5.65
CA LEU A 291 14.47 12.42 -6.26
C LEU A 291 13.30 11.77 -5.50
N LYS A 292 13.42 10.49 -5.18
CA LYS A 292 12.40 9.75 -4.44
C LYS A 292 12.24 10.28 -3.01
N GLY A 293 13.35 10.56 -2.31
CA GLY A 293 13.31 11.11 -0.96
C GLY A 293 12.63 12.49 -0.88
N ASP A 294 12.97 13.39 -1.82
CA ASP A 294 12.32 14.71 -1.91
C ASP A 294 10.84 14.56 -2.26
N TYR A 295 10.49 13.66 -3.20
CA TYR A 295 9.09 13.38 -3.55
C TYR A 295 8.28 12.85 -2.36
N GLU A 296 8.79 11.87 -1.64
CA GLU A 296 8.11 11.31 -0.46
C GLU A 296 7.94 12.38 0.62
N SER A 297 8.95 13.23 0.83
CA SER A 297 8.88 14.34 1.78
C SER A 297 7.83 15.38 1.37
N PHE A 298 7.76 15.74 0.09
CA PHE A 298 6.74 16.65 -0.45
C PHE A 298 5.33 16.10 -0.26
N ILE A 299 5.12 14.81 -0.57
CA ILE A 299 3.81 14.17 -0.39
C ILE A 299 3.41 14.13 1.08
N GLU A 300 4.34 13.82 1.98
CA GLU A 300 4.02 13.69 3.41
C GLU A 300 3.77 15.06 4.06
N ASN A 301 4.64 16.04 3.81
CA ASN A 301 4.63 17.33 4.49
C ASN A 301 3.60 18.31 3.91
N GLU A 302 3.41 18.33 2.58
CA GLU A 302 2.55 19.31 1.92
C GLU A 302 1.18 18.72 1.58
N VAL A 303 1.15 17.50 1.02
CA VAL A 303 -0.08 16.93 0.45
C VAL A 303 -0.91 16.18 1.50
N LYS A 304 -0.31 15.23 2.22
CA LYS A 304 -1.02 14.41 3.22
C LYS A 304 -1.23 15.12 4.56
N SER A 305 -0.36 16.06 4.91
CA SER A 305 -0.51 16.91 6.10
C SER A 305 -1.77 17.78 6.04
N ASN A 306 -2.19 18.15 4.83
CA ASN A 306 -3.39 18.92 4.60
C ASN A 306 -4.63 18.01 4.53
N ASN A 307 -5.44 18.02 5.59
CA ASN A 307 -6.66 17.20 5.68
C ASN A 307 -7.75 17.58 4.66
N ASP A 308 -7.71 18.80 4.10
CA ASP A 308 -8.66 19.24 3.08
C ASP A 308 -8.33 18.62 1.70
N LEU A 309 -7.09 18.19 1.51
CA LEU A 309 -6.64 17.49 0.32
C LEU A 309 -6.94 16.00 0.45
N TRP A 310 -8.04 15.56 -0.15
CA TRP A 310 -8.40 14.13 -0.19
C TRP A 310 -7.52 13.36 -1.19
N TYR A 311 -6.24 13.22 -0.86
CA TYR A 311 -5.21 12.58 -1.66
C TYR A 311 -5.50 11.09 -1.87
N GLN A 312 -5.43 10.65 -3.13
CA GLN A 312 -5.63 9.26 -3.51
C GLN A 312 -4.30 8.58 -3.81
N LYS A 313 -3.53 9.14 -4.76
CA LYS A 313 -2.25 8.60 -5.18
C LYS A 313 -1.43 9.67 -5.91
N GLY A 314 -0.12 9.51 -5.89
CA GLY A 314 0.80 10.31 -6.68
C GLY A 314 1.69 9.39 -7.50
N ILE A 315 1.96 9.80 -8.73
CA ILE A 315 2.77 9.04 -9.68
C ILE A 315 3.89 9.97 -10.17
N PRO A 316 5.14 9.77 -9.71
CA PRO A 316 6.27 10.52 -10.22
C PRO A 316 6.76 9.92 -11.55
N HIS A 317 6.88 10.77 -12.57
CA HIS A 317 7.50 10.48 -13.85
C HIS A 317 8.87 11.15 -13.90
N TYR A 318 9.89 10.48 -13.36
CA TYR A 318 11.24 11.03 -13.23
C TYR A 318 11.90 11.37 -14.58
N THR A 319 11.58 10.63 -15.65
CA THR A 319 12.10 10.87 -17.00
C THR A 319 11.56 12.15 -17.63
N ASP A 320 10.26 12.41 -17.45
CA ASP A 320 9.56 13.55 -18.05
C ASP A 320 9.56 14.79 -17.14
N LYS A 321 10.13 14.66 -15.93
CA LYS A 321 10.07 15.66 -14.86
C LYS A 321 8.64 16.08 -14.55
N LYS A 322 7.75 15.11 -14.42
CA LYS A 322 6.34 15.33 -14.09
C LYS A 322 5.94 14.60 -12.83
N ILE A 323 5.08 15.20 -12.02
CA ILE A 323 4.44 14.54 -10.88
C ILE A 323 2.95 14.65 -11.07
N THR A 324 2.29 13.52 -11.23
CA THR A 324 0.84 13.47 -11.38
C THR A 324 0.21 13.14 -10.05
N LEU A 325 -0.67 14.01 -9.56
CA LEU A 325 -1.33 13.88 -8.28
C LEU A 325 -2.84 13.69 -8.48
N TYR A 326 -3.37 12.63 -7.90
CA TYR A 326 -4.79 12.28 -7.98
C TYR A 326 -5.47 12.51 -6.64
N PHE A 327 -6.62 13.17 -6.69
CA PHE A 327 -7.42 13.53 -5.53
C PHE A 327 -8.87 13.11 -5.75
N ASN A 328 -9.53 12.70 -4.67
CA ASN A 328 -10.93 12.29 -4.70
C ASN A 328 -11.90 13.49 -4.73
N GLY A 329 -11.44 14.66 -4.32
CA GLY A 329 -12.17 15.94 -4.33
C GLY A 329 -11.73 16.88 -5.46
N GLU A 330 -12.38 18.03 -5.54
CA GLU A 330 -11.89 19.14 -6.37
C GLU A 330 -10.74 19.85 -5.66
N ILE A 331 -9.80 20.38 -6.44
CA ILE A 331 -8.70 21.22 -5.95
C ILE A 331 -8.90 22.61 -6.54
N SER A 332 -8.80 23.62 -5.69
CA SER A 332 -8.90 25.01 -6.13
C SER A 332 -7.63 25.44 -6.87
N GLU A 333 -7.75 26.38 -7.81
CA GLU A 333 -6.59 26.95 -8.52
C GLU A 333 -5.57 27.60 -7.56
N ALA A 334 -6.04 28.12 -6.42
CA ALA A 334 -5.17 28.67 -5.38
C ALA A 334 -4.29 27.56 -4.77
N THR A 335 -4.91 26.45 -4.38
CA THR A 335 -4.19 25.30 -3.80
C THR A 335 -3.23 24.65 -4.80
N GLU A 336 -3.60 24.56 -6.08
CA GLU A 336 -2.66 24.10 -7.12
C GLU A 336 -1.44 25.03 -7.23
N THR A 337 -1.65 26.34 -7.11
CA THR A 337 -0.58 27.34 -7.16
C THR A 337 0.33 27.25 -5.94
N ASP A 338 -0.25 27.06 -4.75
CA ASP A 338 0.49 26.90 -3.49
C ASP A 338 1.38 25.66 -3.54
N LEU A 339 0.83 24.49 -3.92
CA LEU A 339 1.58 23.25 -4.07
C LEU A 339 2.71 23.36 -5.11
N ARG A 340 2.50 24.11 -6.21
CA ARG A 340 3.56 24.40 -7.20
C ARG A 340 4.67 25.28 -6.63
N ASN A 341 4.37 26.16 -5.68
CA ASN A 341 5.37 26.99 -5.03
C ASN A 341 6.11 26.23 -3.92
N GLU A 342 5.42 25.40 -3.15
CA GLU A 342 6.03 24.52 -2.14
C GLU A 342 6.99 23.51 -2.78
N LEU A 343 6.64 22.96 -3.95
CA LEU A 343 7.53 22.08 -4.71
C LEU A 343 8.92 22.69 -4.97
N LYS A 344 9.01 24.02 -5.15
CA LYS A 344 10.29 24.71 -5.40
C LYS A 344 11.23 24.69 -4.20
N GLN A 345 10.74 24.40 -3.00
CA GLN A 345 11.57 24.28 -1.79
C GLN A 345 12.40 22.99 -1.78
N TYR A 346 12.04 22.01 -2.63
CA TYR A 346 12.69 20.71 -2.71
C TYR A 346 13.73 20.71 -3.84
N ASN A 347 15.01 20.71 -3.48
CA ASN A 347 16.13 20.93 -4.42
C ASN A 347 16.17 19.97 -5.61
N ASN A 348 15.82 18.70 -5.42
CA ASN A 348 15.95 17.69 -6.49
C ASN A 348 14.72 17.64 -7.41
N ILE A 349 13.55 18.13 -6.97
CA ILE A 349 12.29 18.10 -7.74
C ILE A 349 11.75 19.49 -8.09
N SER A 350 12.51 20.56 -7.80
CA SER A 350 12.08 21.96 -8.01
C SER A 350 11.72 22.31 -9.46
N ASP A 351 12.24 21.56 -10.43
CA ASP A 351 12.03 21.74 -11.86
C ASP A 351 10.95 20.81 -12.43
N PHE A 352 10.26 20.05 -11.58
CA PHE A 352 9.19 19.15 -12.00
C PHE A 352 7.87 19.91 -12.21
N THR A 353 7.10 19.47 -13.20
CA THR A 353 5.75 19.99 -13.46
C THR A 353 4.71 19.16 -12.71
N LEU A 354 3.90 19.82 -11.88
CA LEU A 354 2.74 19.18 -11.24
C LEU A 354 1.55 19.12 -12.20
N GLU A 355 0.92 17.95 -12.30
CA GLU A 355 -0.37 17.75 -12.97
C GLU A 355 -1.38 17.23 -11.94
N PHE A 356 -2.51 17.93 -11.80
CA PHE A 356 -3.53 17.63 -10.81
C PHE A 356 -4.76 17.00 -11.47
N PHE A 357 -5.26 15.91 -10.90
CA PHE A 357 -6.48 15.25 -11.32
C PHE A 357 -7.43 15.14 -10.12
N GLY A 358 -8.50 15.94 -10.14
CA GLY A 358 -9.54 15.96 -9.11
C GLY A 358 -10.94 15.80 -9.70
N ASN A 359 -11.90 15.35 -8.88
CA ASN A 359 -13.28 15.15 -9.31
C ASN A 359 -14.12 16.42 -9.13
N LYS A 360 -14.25 17.22 -10.21
CA LYS A 360 -15.08 18.44 -10.25
C LYS A 360 -16.60 18.22 -10.15
N ASN A 361 -17.07 16.97 -10.11
CA ASN A 361 -18.49 16.64 -9.89
C ASN A 361 -18.84 16.42 -8.42
N ARG A 362 -17.83 16.34 -7.54
CA ARG A 362 -17.99 16.26 -6.09
C ARG A 362 -17.76 17.60 -5.40
N SER A 363 -17.72 18.69 -6.17
CA SER A 363 -17.64 20.03 -5.63
C SER A 363 -18.81 20.27 -4.68
N PHE A 364 -18.52 20.91 -3.55
CA PHE A 364 -19.51 21.19 -2.49
C PHE A 364 -20.76 21.86 -3.07
N ASP A 365 -20.59 22.78 -4.03
CA ASP A 365 -21.68 23.50 -4.70
C ASP A 365 -22.67 22.57 -5.40
N LYS A 366 -22.19 21.57 -6.16
CA LYS A 366 -23.08 20.63 -6.86
C LYS A 366 -23.80 19.68 -5.89
N LEU A 367 -23.17 19.36 -4.76
CA LEU A 367 -23.79 18.57 -3.70
C LEU A 367 -24.86 19.37 -2.97
N SER A 368 -24.59 20.64 -2.66
CA SER A 368 -25.57 21.56 -2.07
C SER A 368 -26.77 21.74 -2.99
N ASP A 369 -26.56 21.99 -4.27
CA ASP A 369 -27.63 22.08 -5.28
C ASP A 369 -28.49 20.81 -5.35
N ALA A 370 -27.86 19.64 -5.27
CA ALA A 370 -28.59 18.37 -5.26
C ALA A 370 -29.39 18.18 -3.97
N TYR A 371 -28.84 18.62 -2.84
CA TYR A 371 -29.50 18.59 -1.54
C TYR A 371 -30.72 19.53 -1.50
N ASP A 372 -30.55 20.76 -1.99
CA ASP A 372 -31.63 21.75 -2.09
C ASP A 372 -32.75 21.26 -3.03
N ARG A 373 -32.39 20.65 -4.18
CA ARG A 373 -33.38 20.01 -5.05
C ARG A 373 -34.14 18.88 -4.33
N ALA A 374 -33.44 18.05 -3.55
CA ALA A 374 -34.06 16.95 -2.82
C ALA A 374 -35.03 17.46 -1.73
N ILE A 375 -34.65 18.51 -1.00
CA ILE A 375 -35.52 19.15 0.01
C ILE A 375 -36.77 19.74 -0.66
N ASN A 376 -36.60 20.50 -1.74
CA ASN A 376 -37.74 21.10 -2.47
C ASN A 376 -38.70 20.03 -3.02
N GLU A 377 -38.18 18.90 -3.51
CA GLU A 377 -38.99 17.77 -3.97
C GLU A 377 -39.75 17.10 -2.81
N LEU A 378 -39.14 17.04 -1.62
CA LEU A 378 -39.77 16.50 -0.41
C LEU A 378 -40.94 17.39 0.03
N ASP A 379 -40.71 18.70 0.12
CA ASP A 379 -41.75 19.68 0.49
C ASP A 379 -42.94 19.62 -0.48
N ARG A 380 -42.66 19.45 -1.78
CA ARG A 380 -43.70 19.27 -2.79
C ARG A 380 -44.53 18.01 -2.56
N LYS A 381 -43.90 16.91 -2.17
CA LYS A 381 -44.60 15.67 -1.84
C LYS A 381 -45.45 15.82 -0.58
N ASP A 382 -44.95 16.49 0.45
CA ASP A 382 -45.71 16.73 1.68
C ASP A 382 -46.95 17.61 1.42
N MET A 383 -46.83 18.63 0.57
CA MET A 383 -47.98 19.43 0.11
C MET A 383 -49.03 18.57 -0.62
N ILE A 384 -48.60 17.68 -1.52
CA ILE A 384 -49.52 16.77 -2.23
C ILE A 384 -50.20 15.80 -1.27
N ILE A 385 -49.45 15.22 -0.33
CA ILE A 385 -50.01 14.30 0.69
C ILE A 385 -51.06 15.02 1.53
N SER A 386 -50.75 16.22 2.03
CA SER A 386 -51.71 17.01 2.82
C SER A 386 -52.98 17.34 2.03
N SER A 387 -52.85 17.63 0.73
CA SER A 387 -53.99 17.88 -0.16
C SER A 387 -54.86 16.63 -0.33
N LEU A 388 -54.25 15.47 -0.56
CA LEU A 388 -54.95 14.19 -0.71
C LEU A 388 -55.68 13.79 0.58
N GLU A 389 -55.07 14.02 1.74
CA GLU A 389 -55.72 13.76 3.03
C GLU A 389 -56.96 14.65 3.23
N GLN A 390 -56.92 15.90 2.78
CA GLN A 390 -58.08 16.78 2.84
C GLN A 390 -59.22 16.27 1.95
N GLU A 391 -58.92 15.85 0.73
CA GLU A 391 -59.91 15.27 -0.19
C GLU A 391 -60.56 14.01 0.39
N ILE A 392 -59.76 13.14 1.04
CA ILE A 392 -60.28 11.95 1.73
C ILE A 392 -61.25 12.34 2.85
N ARG A 393 -60.92 13.37 3.65
CA ARG A 393 -61.81 13.86 4.72
C ARG A 393 -63.13 14.39 4.17
N GLU A 394 -63.08 15.16 3.09
CA GLU A 394 -64.27 15.70 2.42
C GLU A 394 -65.17 14.57 1.86
N LEU A 395 -64.57 13.55 1.24
CA LEU A 395 -65.28 12.36 0.78
C LEU A 395 -65.95 11.60 1.93
N GLN A 396 -65.24 11.39 3.05
CA GLN A 396 -65.79 10.73 4.24
C GLN A 396 -66.98 11.51 4.84
N GLN A 397 -66.89 12.84 4.87
CA GLN A 397 -67.96 13.71 5.35
C GLN A 397 -69.19 13.62 4.43
N THR A 398 -68.96 13.58 3.11
CA THR A 398 -70.03 13.42 2.10
C THR A 398 -70.76 12.08 2.25
N ILE A 399 -70.02 10.98 2.40
CA ILE A 399 -70.60 9.63 2.64
C ILE A 399 -71.44 9.62 3.92
N SER A 400 -70.92 10.23 4.99
CA SER A 400 -71.63 10.31 6.28
C SER A 400 -72.92 11.13 6.16
N GLY A 401 -72.89 12.23 5.42
CA GLY A 401 -74.07 13.06 5.14
C GLY A 401 -75.12 12.34 4.30
N LEU A 402 -74.71 11.63 3.24
CA LEU A 402 -75.60 10.82 2.40
C LEU A 402 -76.28 9.70 3.19
N ASN A 403 -75.53 9.00 4.07
CA ASN A 403 -76.10 8.01 4.97
C ASN A 403 -77.13 8.63 5.91
N GLY A 404 -76.85 9.81 6.48
CA GLY A 404 -77.79 10.55 7.30
C GLY A 404 -79.10 10.87 6.55
N GLN A 405 -79.00 11.37 5.31
CA GLN A 405 -80.17 11.69 4.47
C GLN A 405 -81.00 10.45 4.09
N LEU A 406 -80.34 9.30 3.86
CA LEU A 406 -81.02 8.02 3.63
C LEU A 406 -81.82 7.56 4.86
N GLU A 407 -81.34 7.87 6.07
CA GLU A 407 -82.08 7.58 7.30
C GLU A 407 -83.28 8.54 7.50
N THR A 408 -83.13 9.83 7.19
CA THR A 408 -84.22 10.81 7.36
C THR A 408 -85.36 10.67 6.35
N ASN A 409 -85.09 10.23 5.12
CA ASN A 409 -86.13 10.14 4.07
C ASN A 409 -87.07 8.93 4.21
N ASN A 410 -86.83 7.99 5.14
CA ASN A 410 -87.66 6.80 5.34
C ASN A 410 -88.61 6.88 6.55
N THR A 411 -88.73 8.02 7.23
CA THR A 411 -89.61 8.21 8.39
C THR A 411 -91.08 8.47 8.00
N SER A 412 -91.77 7.43 7.56
CA SER A 412 -93.24 7.36 7.55
C SER A 412 -93.69 5.90 7.73
N ASN A 413 -93.92 5.48 8.98
CA ASN A 413 -94.56 4.21 9.38
C ASN A 413 -93.85 2.88 9.04
N THR A 414 -92.52 2.84 9.17
CA THR A 414 -91.77 1.58 9.23
C THR A 414 -90.77 1.60 10.39
N VAL A 415 -90.81 0.56 11.22
CA VAL A 415 -89.77 0.30 12.24
C VAL A 415 -88.42 0.31 11.54
N ALA A 416 -87.43 1.05 12.07
CA ALA A 416 -86.11 1.17 11.47
C ALA A 416 -85.52 -0.23 11.26
N PHE A 417 -85.47 -0.69 10.00
CA PHE A 417 -85.06 -2.05 9.66
C PHE A 417 -83.67 -2.36 10.20
N SER A 418 -82.76 -1.37 10.23
CA SER A 418 -81.43 -1.49 10.84
C SER A 418 -81.49 -1.86 12.33
N SER A 419 -82.37 -1.22 13.10
CA SER A 419 -82.59 -1.54 14.52
C SER A 419 -83.24 -2.92 14.71
N LEU A 420 -84.28 -3.23 13.94
CA LEU A 420 -85.00 -4.52 14.03
C LEU A 420 -84.10 -5.70 13.63
N ALA A 421 -83.30 -5.54 12.57
CA ALA A 421 -82.35 -6.55 12.12
C ALA A 421 -81.21 -6.75 13.13
N LYS A 422 -80.72 -5.67 13.74
CA LYS A 422 -79.71 -5.74 14.81
C LYS A 422 -80.25 -6.48 16.02
N ASP A 423 -81.45 -6.14 16.49
CA ASP A 423 -82.08 -6.79 17.65
C ASP A 423 -82.41 -8.25 17.37
N ALA A 424 -82.87 -8.57 16.15
CA ALA A 424 -83.10 -9.95 15.71
C ALA A 424 -81.80 -10.76 15.72
N LYS A 425 -80.69 -10.19 15.23
CA LYS A 425 -79.37 -10.85 15.22
C LYS A 425 -78.80 -11.07 16.62
N ILE A 426 -79.04 -10.13 17.54
CA ILE A 426 -78.61 -10.24 18.94
C ILE A 426 -79.39 -11.35 19.65
N LYS A 427 -80.72 -11.38 19.47
CA LYS A 427 -81.59 -12.34 20.16
C LYS A 427 -81.52 -13.76 19.56
N PHE A 428 -81.29 -13.85 18.25
CA PHE A 428 -81.20 -15.11 17.51
C PHE A 428 -79.84 -15.18 16.79
N SER A 429 -78.80 -15.62 17.52
CA SER A 429 -77.41 -15.68 17.02
C SER A 429 -77.22 -16.53 15.75
N ASP A 430 -78.08 -17.52 15.58
CA ASP A 430 -78.03 -18.50 14.48
C ASP A 430 -78.72 -18.02 13.20
N LEU A 431 -79.31 -16.82 13.24
CA LEU A 431 -79.93 -16.18 12.09
C LEU A 431 -78.83 -15.72 11.12
N ASP A 432 -78.80 -16.26 9.91
CA ASP A 432 -77.82 -15.93 8.87
C ASP A 432 -78.29 -14.75 8.01
N TYR A 433 -79.59 -14.72 7.71
CA TYR A 433 -80.24 -13.65 6.96
C TYR A 433 -81.56 -13.25 7.61
N PHE A 434 -81.86 -11.95 7.57
CA PHE A 434 -83.13 -11.38 8.00
C PHE A 434 -83.57 -10.32 6.99
N GLY A 435 -84.74 -10.51 6.40
CA GLY A 435 -85.40 -9.59 5.49
C GLY A 435 -86.78 -9.23 6.01
N TYR A 436 -87.23 -8.02 5.72
CA TYR A 436 -88.52 -7.51 6.19
C TYR A 436 -89.25 -6.85 5.02
N SER A 437 -90.51 -7.22 4.79
CA SER A 437 -91.34 -6.62 3.75
C SER A 437 -92.82 -6.58 4.13
N LYS A 438 -93.59 -5.64 3.57
CA LYS A 438 -95.06 -5.64 3.62
C LYS A 438 -95.58 -6.22 2.31
N ARG A 439 -96.33 -7.33 2.38
CA ARG A 439 -96.97 -7.96 1.23
C ARG A 439 -98.45 -7.65 1.20
N LEU A 440 -98.98 -7.37 0.02
CA LEU A 440 -100.42 -7.24 -0.20
C LEU A 440 -101.04 -8.64 -0.36
N GLU A 441 -102.15 -8.90 0.32
CA GLU A 441 -102.89 -10.15 0.26
C GLU A 441 -104.40 -9.86 0.08
N SER A 442 -105.10 -10.69 -0.68
CA SER A 442 -106.56 -10.62 -0.81
C SER A 442 -107.14 -12.03 -0.68
N LYS A 443 -108.04 -12.23 0.29
CA LYS A 443 -108.65 -13.54 0.56
C LYS A 443 -109.87 -13.83 -0.30
N ASP A 444 -110.53 -12.78 -0.79
CA ASP A 444 -111.79 -12.81 -1.54
C ASP A 444 -111.65 -12.25 -2.97
N PHE A 445 -110.42 -11.94 -3.40
CA PHE A 445 -110.08 -11.28 -4.67
C PHE A 445 -110.71 -9.89 -4.86
N ILE A 446 -111.32 -9.32 -3.82
CA ILE A 446 -112.05 -8.04 -3.88
C ILE A 446 -111.45 -7.02 -2.90
N LYS A 447 -111.07 -7.43 -1.68
CA LYS A 447 -110.44 -6.56 -0.69
C LYS A 447 -108.94 -6.83 -0.61
N VAL A 448 -108.14 -5.76 -0.72
CA VAL A 448 -106.68 -5.81 -0.52
C VAL A 448 -106.37 -5.50 0.94
N ASP A 449 -105.66 -6.41 1.59
CA ASP A 449 -105.12 -6.30 2.95
C ASP A 449 -103.59 -6.31 2.90
N THR A 450 -102.94 -5.87 3.98
CA THR A 450 -101.47 -5.91 4.11
C THR A 450 -101.07 -6.88 5.21
N VAL A 451 -100.11 -7.75 4.90
CA VAL A 451 -99.48 -8.68 5.85
C VAL A 451 -97.99 -8.44 5.86
N THR A 452 -97.41 -8.37 7.05
CA THR A 452 -95.95 -8.23 7.20
C THR A 452 -95.29 -9.60 7.07
N ILE A 453 -94.28 -9.71 6.21
CA ILE A 453 -93.51 -10.93 6.02
C ILE A 453 -92.06 -10.71 6.45
N ALA A 454 -91.60 -11.55 7.38
CA ALA A 454 -90.19 -11.67 7.73
C ALA A 454 -89.58 -12.85 6.99
N ASN A 455 -88.62 -12.57 6.10
CA ASN A 455 -87.84 -13.59 5.41
C ASN A 455 -86.61 -13.93 6.24
N ILE A 456 -86.36 -15.20 6.47
CA ILE A 456 -85.23 -15.64 7.29
C ILE A 456 -84.46 -16.78 6.65
N LYS A 457 -83.16 -16.81 6.94
CA LYS A 457 -82.31 -17.97 6.67
C LYS A 457 -81.53 -18.30 7.93
N TRP A 458 -81.56 -19.55 8.34
CA TRP A 458 -80.74 -20.05 9.43
C TRP A 458 -79.38 -20.51 8.90
N LYS A 459 -78.35 -20.50 9.76
CA LYS A 459 -77.07 -21.13 9.44
C LYS A 459 -77.26 -22.62 9.13
N THR A 460 -76.43 -23.15 8.22
CA THR A 460 -76.51 -24.54 7.70
C THR A 460 -76.34 -25.65 8.75
N ASN A 461 -75.95 -25.30 9.98
CA ASN A 461 -75.75 -26.21 11.10
C ASN A 461 -77.00 -26.39 12.00
N VAL A 462 -78.11 -25.69 11.73
CA VAL A 462 -79.36 -25.82 12.49
C VAL A 462 -80.24 -26.88 11.83
N SER A 463 -80.53 -27.97 12.54
CA SER A 463 -81.45 -29.02 12.06
C SER A 463 -82.88 -28.50 11.92
N ASP A 464 -83.63 -28.99 10.93
CA ASP A 464 -85.00 -28.56 10.63
C ASP A 464 -85.95 -28.58 11.83
N SER A 465 -85.83 -29.58 12.70
CA SER A 465 -86.66 -29.71 13.91
C SER A 465 -86.46 -28.54 14.89
N ILE A 466 -85.23 -28.02 14.98
CA ILE A 466 -84.88 -26.88 15.85
C ILE A 466 -85.24 -25.55 15.17
N ALA A 467 -85.10 -25.47 13.84
CA ALA A 467 -85.49 -24.29 13.08
C ALA A 467 -86.99 -23.96 13.24
N LEU A 468 -87.86 -24.97 13.21
CA LEU A 468 -89.31 -24.81 13.41
C LEU A 468 -89.67 -24.23 14.80
N VAL A 469 -88.97 -24.67 15.85
CA VAL A 469 -89.19 -24.14 17.22
C VAL A 469 -88.74 -22.68 17.29
N LYS A 470 -87.56 -22.37 16.75
CA LYS A 470 -87.01 -21.00 16.70
C LYS A 470 -87.85 -20.05 15.85
N GLU A 471 -88.47 -20.55 14.78
CA GLU A 471 -89.41 -19.79 13.95
C GLU A 471 -90.67 -19.39 14.75
N GLY A 472 -91.21 -20.29 15.57
CA GLY A 472 -92.30 -19.99 16.48
C GLY A 472 -91.95 -18.90 17.50
N GLU A 473 -90.76 -18.98 18.10
CA GLU A 473 -90.23 -17.98 19.03
C GLU A 473 -89.99 -16.62 18.35
N LEU A 474 -89.41 -16.63 17.15
CA LEU A 474 -89.18 -15.43 16.35
C LEU A 474 -90.51 -14.75 15.98
N LEU A 475 -91.51 -15.53 15.56
CA LEU A 475 -92.83 -15.01 15.22
C LEU A 475 -93.53 -14.39 16.43
N ALA A 476 -93.46 -15.03 17.60
CA ALA A 476 -94.00 -14.47 18.83
C ALA A 476 -93.30 -13.16 19.22
N TRP A 477 -91.97 -13.11 19.11
CA TRP A 477 -91.20 -11.90 19.38
C TRP A 477 -91.52 -10.78 18.38
N LEU A 478 -91.62 -11.07 17.08
CA LEU A 478 -91.96 -10.08 16.06
C LEU A 478 -93.35 -9.49 16.29
N LYS A 479 -94.34 -10.31 16.68
CA LYS A 479 -95.69 -9.83 17.05
C LYS A 479 -95.65 -8.86 18.23
N GLN A 480 -94.84 -9.16 19.24
CA GLN A 480 -94.68 -8.29 20.40
C GLN A 480 -93.97 -6.97 20.04
N THR A 481 -92.88 -7.05 19.29
CA THR A 481 -92.03 -5.89 18.94
C THR A 481 -92.73 -4.95 17.95
N LEU A 482 -93.43 -5.50 16.97
CA LEU A 482 -94.13 -4.71 15.95
C LEU A 482 -95.56 -4.33 16.36
N LYS A 483 -96.09 -4.89 17.47
CA LYS A 483 -97.47 -4.69 17.96
C LYS A 483 -98.54 -4.96 16.90
N THR A 484 -98.32 -5.95 16.03
CA THR A 484 -99.27 -6.36 15.00
C THR A 484 -99.48 -7.87 15.03
N GLU A 485 -100.72 -8.32 14.85
CA GLU A 485 -101.04 -9.76 14.81
C GLU A 485 -100.85 -10.38 13.42
N LYS A 486 -100.82 -9.55 12.37
CA LYS A 486 -100.68 -9.95 10.95
C LYS A 486 -99.22 -10.02 10.52
N ILE A 487 -98.47 -10.97 11.08
CA ILE A 487 -97.08 -11.26 10.70
C ILE A 487 -96.95 -12.73 10.34
N SER A 488 -96.28 -13.01 9.22
CA SER A 488 -95.83 -14.35 8.86
C SER A 488 -94.31 -14.40 8.72
N VAL A 489 -93.73 -15.50 9.18
CA VAL A 489 -92.30 -15.79 9.00
C VAL A 489 -92.20 -16.77 7.85
N LYS A 490 -91.33 -16.47 6.87
CA LYS A 490 -91.05 -17.33 5.73
C LYS A 490 -89.57 -17.68 5.72
N ARG A 491 -89.27 -18.97 5.81
CA ARG A 491 -87.91 -19.47 5.62
C ARG A 491 -87.58 -19.50 4.13
N GLU A 492 -86.41 -18.97 3.78
CA GLU A 492 -85.87 -18.95 2.42
C GLU A 492 -85.13 -20.23 2.06
#